data_AF-A0A4Q4KGJ6-F1
#
_entry.id   AF-A0A4Q4KGJ6-F1
#
_cell.length_a   1.000
_cell.length_b   1.000
_cell.length_c   1.000
_cell.angle_alpha   90.00
_cell.angle_beta   90.00
_cell.angle_gamma   90.00
#
_symmetry.space_group_name_H-M   'P 1'
#
loop_
_entity.id
_entity.type
_entity.pdbx_description
1 polymer ?
#
loop_
_entity_poly.entity_id
_entity_poly.type
_entity_poly.pdbx_seq_one_letter_code
_entity_poly.pdbx_strand_id
1 'polypeptide(L)'
;MGVIDNLGKKLDSRKMGVIFGVGLTIIGFVVFWQWKHGQKSLGELYHHLYSSPNNRSDLLIFSVIPNLLLFYFTNFQWRWDKFTTGLVTVTIVLTVIIALLILL
;
A
#
# COMPACT_ATOMS: atom_id res chain seq x y z
N MET A 1 29.70 9.47 -4.08
CA MET A 1 28.29 9.36 -4.53
C MET A 1 27.71 8.11 -3.90
N GLY A 2 26.76 8.25 -2.98
CA GLY A 2 26.22 7.12 -2.23
C GLY A 2 25.37 6.21 -3.12
N VAL A 3 25.22 4.94 -2.74
CA VAL A 3 24.36 3.98 -3.45
C VAL A 3 22.93 4.51 -3.59
N ILE A 4 22.42 5.19 -2.54
CA ILE A 4 21.09 5.80 -2.50
C ILE A 4 20.95 6.95 -3.51
N ASP A 5 21.98 7.76 -3.71
CA ASP A 5 21.93 8.87 -4.68
C ASP A 5 21.81 8.34 -6.12
N ASN A 6 22.52 7.25 -6.42
CA ASN A 6 22.47 6.60 -7.73
C ASN A 6 21.13 5.89 -7.97
N LEU A 7 20.55 5.30 -6.93
CA LEU A 7 19.19 4.73 -6.98
C LEU A 7 18.15 5.84 -7.20
N GLY A 8 18.26 6.94 -6.47
CA GLY A 8 17.37 8.10 -6.61
C GLY A 8 17.34 8.63 -8.04
N LYS A 9 18.49 8.78 -8.70
CA LYS A 9 18.55 9.21 -10.11
C LYS A 9 17.77 8.30 -11.08
N LYS A 10 17.62 7.02 -10.76
CA LYS A 10 16.89 6.04 -11.61
C LYS A 10 15.42 5.91 -11.20
N LEU A 11 15.14 5.95 -9.90
CA LEU A 11 13.84 5.62 -9.34
C LEU A 11 12.99 6.86 -9.05
N ASP A 12 13.57 8.06 -8.89
CA ASP A 12 12.85 9.30 -8.57
C ASP A 12 12.01 9.81 -9.75
N SER A 13 10.92 9.11 -10.02
CA SER A 13 9.93 9.45 -11.01
C SER A 13 8.54 9.15 -10.49
N ARG A 14 7.57 9.97 -10.90
CA ARG A 14 6.16 9.80 -10.52
C ARG A 14 5.63 8.41 -10.89
N LYS A 15 6.00 7.89 -12.06
CA LYS A 15 5.56 6.58 -12.54
C LYS A 15 6.03 5.46 -11.61
N MET A 16 7.29 5.51 -11.17
CA MET A 16 7.83 4.53 -10.23
C MET A 16 7.15 4.62 -8.86
N GLY A 17 6.87 5.83 -8.38
CA GLY A 17 6.08 6.03 -7.16
C GLY A 17 4.69 5.38 -7.23
N VAL A 18 4.01 5.53 -8.37
CA VAL A 18 2.70 4.91 -8.62
C VAL A 18 2.81 3.38 -8.64
N ILE A 19 3.77 2.84 -9.40
CA ILE A 19 3.99 1.39 -9.53
C ILE A 19 4.28 0.77 -8.16
N PHE A 20 5.15 1.40 -7.37
CA PHE A 20 5.48 0.93 -6.03
C PHE A 20 4.29 1.05 -5.09
N GLY A 21 3.53 2.15 -5.13
CA GLY A 21 2.35 2.30 -4.28
C GLY A 21 1.29 1.23 -4.51
N VAL A 22 1.02 0.88 -5.77
CA VAL A 22 0.08 -0.20 -6.11
C VAL A 22 0.67 -1.55 -5.72
N GLY A 23 1.92 -1.83 -6.13
CA GLY A 23 2.58 -3.11 -5.89
C GLY A 23 2.73 -3.42 -4.41
N LEU A 24 3.17 -2.45 -3.61
CA LEU A 24 3.31 -2.60 -2.16
C LEU A 24 1.97 -2.81 -1.46
N THR A 25 0.90 -2.19 -1.94
CA THR A 25 -0.43 -2.43 -1.37
C THR A 25 -0.90 -3.85 -1.63
N ILE A 26 -0.72 -4.35 -2.86
CA ILE A 26 -1.05 -5.75 -3.21
C ILE A 26 -0.22 -6.73 -2.38
N ILE A 27 1.08 -6.50 -2.27
CA ILE A 27 1.98 -7.33 -1.45
C ILE A 27 1.54 -7.28 0.02
N GLY A 28 1.26 -6.09 0.55
CA GLY A 28 0.75 -5.90 1.90
C GLY A 28 -0.51 -6.73 2.13
N PHE A 29 -1.51 -6.58 1.25
CA PHE A 29 -2.74 -7.36 1.32
C PHE A 29 -2.49 -8.87 1.39
N VAL A 30 -1.65 -9.41 0.50
CA VAL A 30 -1.34 -10.85 0.47
C VAL A 30 -0.63 -11.28 1.76
N VAL A 31 0.36 -10.53 2.23
CA VAL A 31 1.09 -10.84 3.46
C VAL A 31 0.16 -10.85 4.67
N PHE A 32 -0.69 -9.84 4.83
CA PHE A 32 -1.64 -9.77 5.93
C PHE A 32 -2.74 -10.83 5.84
N TRP A 33 -3.19 -11.17 4.62
CA TRP A 33 -4.12 -12.28 4.41
C TRP A 33 -3.48 -13.59 4.87
N GLN A 34 -2.28 -13.92 4.41
CA GLN A 34 -1.60 -15.16 4.81
C GLN A 34 -1.34 -15.20 6.32
N TRP A 35 -0.98 -14.07 6.93
CA TRP A 35 -0.70 -14.00 8.36
C TRP A 35 -1.95 -14.18 9.24
N LYS A 36 -3.05 -13.46 8.93
CA LYS A 36 -4.24 -13.44 9.81
C LYS A 36 -5.33 -14.44 9.40
N HIS A 37 -5.37 -14.80 8.11
CA HIS A 37 -6.45 -15.59 7.53
C HIS A 37 -5.92 -16.66 6.54
N GLY A 38 -4.69 -17.15 6.70
CA GLY A 38 -4.06 -18.11 5.78
C GLY A 38 -4.79 -19.45 5.62
N GLN A 39 -5.71 -19.77 6.53
CA GLN A 39 -6.59 -20.95 6.44
C GLN A 39 -7.82 -20.73 5.54
N LYS A 40 -8.12 -19.48 5.16
CA LYS A 40 -9.28 -19.12 4.33
C LYS A 40 -8.89 -19.06 2.86
N SER A 41 -9.65 -19.75 2.00
CA SER A 41 -9.54 -19.57 0.54
C SER A 41 -9.97 -18.15 0.12
N LEU A 42 -9.68 -17.74 -1.12
CA LEU A 42 -10.09 -16.41 -1.63
C LEU A 42 -11.60 -16.17 -1.52
N GLY A 43 -12.42 -17.20 -1.82
CA GLY A 43 -13.87 -17.11 -1.71
C GLY A 43 -14.35 -16.95 -0.27
N GLU A 44 -13.76 -17.71 0.65
CA GLU A 44 -14.06 -17.62 2.08
C GLU A 44 -13.59 -16.30 2.69
N LEU A 45 -12.46 -15.77 2.22
CA LEU A 45 -11.98 -14.45 2.60
C LEU A 45 -12.96 -13.38 2.13
N TYR A 46 -13.41 -13.45 0.87
CA TYR A 46 -14.39 -12.50 0.34
C TYR A 46 -15.68 -12.51 1.18
N HIS A 47 -16.23 -13.70 1.48
CA HIS A 47 -17.39 -13.81 2.35
C HIS A 47 -17.12 -13.26 3.76
N HIS A 48 -15.94 -13.52 4.32
CA HIS A 48 -15.56 -13.02 5.64
C HIS A 48 -15.45 -11.50 5.69
N LEU A 49 -14.84 -10.88 4.67
CA LEU A 49 -14.76 -9.43 4.53
C LEU A 49 -16.17 -8.84 4.34
N TYR A 50 -17.00 -9.45 3.49
CA TYR A 50 -18.36 -8.95 3.25
C TYR A 50 -19.24 -9.01 4.52
N SER A 51 -19.05 -10.05 5.35
CA SER A 51 -19.89 -10.33 6.53
C SER A 51 -19.88 -9.28 7.63
N SER A 52 -18.84 -8.45 7.73
CA SER A 52 -18.79 -7.38 8.76
C SER A 52 -17.86 -6.24 8.33
N PRO A 53 -18.27 -4.97 8.49
CA PRO A 53 -17.40 -3.81 8.26
C PRO A 53 -16.09 -3.87 9.05
N ASN A 54 -16.10 -4.40 10.28
CA ASN A 54 -14.89 -4.53 11.11
C ASN A 54 -13.85 -5.47 10.48
N ASN A 55 -14.30 -6.55 9.82
CA ASN A 55 -13.40 -7.48 9.14
C ASN A 55 -12.75 -6.84 7.90
N ARG A 56 -13.46 -5.92 7.22
CA ARG A 56 -12.93 -5.17 6.06
C ARG A 56 -11.87 -4.19 6.49
N SER A 57 -12.14 -3.44 7.55
CA SER A 57 -11.25 -2.40 8.08
C SER A 57 -9.87 -2.97 8.37
N ASP A 58 -9.80 -4.10 9.09
CA ASP A 58 -8.51 -4.69 9.45
C ASP A 58 -7.67 -5.00 8.20
N LEU A 59 -8.13 -5.88 7.32
CA LEU A 59 -7.29 -6.34 6.21
C LEU A 59 -6.97 -5.22 5.19
N LEU A 60 -7.96 -4.38 4.86
CA LEU A 60 -7.80 -3.34 3.86
C LEU A 60 -6.90 -2.21 4.35
N ILE A 61 -7.05 -1.75 5.59
CA ILE A 61 -6.20 -0.68 6.14
C ILE A 61 -4.76 -1.18 6.29
N PHE A 62 -4.56 -2.42 6.78
CA PHE A 62 -3.22 -2.98 6.93
C PHE A 62 -2.47 -3.07 5.59
N SER A 63 -3.17 -3.30 4.48
CA SER A 63 -2.56 -3.35 3.15
C SER A 63 -1.88 -2.05 2.73
N VAL A 64 -2.27 -0.90 3.29
CA VAL A 64 -1.70 0.43 2.95
C VAL A 64 -0.45 0.77 3.77
N ILE A 65 -0.20 0.08 4.89
CA ILE A 65 0.95 0.37 5.78
C ILE A 65 2.30 0.37 5.05
N PRO A 66 2.61 -0.57 4.15
CA PRO A 66 3.87 -0.55 3.40
C PRO A 66 4.09 0.75 2.60
N ASN A 67 3.02 1.38 2.10
CA ASN A 67 3.11 2.68 1.42
C ASN A 67 3.50 3.80 2.39
N LEU A 68 2.95 3.80 3.61
CA LEU A 68 3.29 4.78 4.64
C LEU A 68 4.75 4.66 5.07
N LEU A 69 5.24 3.42 5.19
CA LEU A 69 6.63 3.14 5.50
C LEU A 69 7.56 3.64 4.38
N LEU A 70 7.24 3.32 3.13
CA LEU A 70 8.06 3.79 2.01
C LEU A 70 8.00 5.32 1.87
N PHE A 71 6.84 5.93 2.11
CA PHE A 71 6.67 7.38 2.14
C PHE A 71 7.62 8.02 3.15
N TYR A 72 7.74 7.46 4.36
CA TYR A 72 8.66 7.99 5.36
C TYR A 72 10.10 8.05 4.82
N PHE A 73 10.59 6.95 4.22
CA PHE A 73 11.94 6.91 3.68
C PHE A 73 12.12 7.85 2.48
N THR A 74 11.21 7.83 1.52
CA THR A 74 11.38 8.59 0.28
C THR A 74 11.17 10.09 0.50
N ASN A 75 10.32 10.48 1.45
CA ASN A 75 10.05 11.89 1.76
C ASN A 75 11.10 12.49 2.69
N PHE A 76 11.43 11.82 3.80
CA PHE A 76 12.29 12.41 4.85
C PHE A 76 13.76 12.02 4.72
N GLN A 77 14.06 10.76 4.41
CA GLN A 77 15.46 10.30 4.37
C GLN A 77 16.12 10.51 3.01
N TRP A 78 15.48 10.06 1.92
CA TRP A 78 16.12 10.03 0.60
C TRP A 78 15.75 11.22 -0.29
N ARG A 79 14.70 11.98 0.08
CA ARG A 79 14.23 13.18 -0.62
C ARG A 79 13.95 12.94 -2.12
N TRP A 80 13.26 11.84 -2.42
CA TRP A 80 12.81 11.50 -3.78
C TRP A 80 11.44 12.12 -4.03
N ASP A 81 11.40 13.42 -4.32
CA ASP A 81 10.17 14.22 -4.34
C ASP A 81 9.17 13.72 -5.40
N LYS A 82 9.64 13.35 -6.59
CA LYS A 82 8.76 12.90 -7.70
C LYS A 82 8.18 11.53 -7.41
N PHE A 83 9.01 10.61 -6.90
CA PHE A 83 8.58 9.29 -6.46
C PHE A 83 7.54 9.41 -5.34
N THR A 84 7.86 10.19 -4.30
CA THR A 84 6.99 10.40 -3.14
C THR A 84 5.63 10.95 -3.57
N THR A 85 5.60 11.90 -4.51
CA THR A 85 4.35 12.44 -5.05
C THR A 85 3.49 11.34 -5.70
N GLY A 86 4.10 10.46 -6.50
CA GLY A 86 3.39 9.33 -7.13
C GLY A 86 2.85 8.33 -6.10
N LEU A 87 3.67 7.99 -5.11
CA LEU A 87 3.32 7.08 -4.02
C LEU A 87 2.13 7.63 -3.18
N VAL A 88 2.18 8.90 -2.80
CA VAL A 88 1.12 9.56 -2.03
C VAL A 88 -0.18 9.64 -2.82
N THR A 89 -0.10 9.95 -4.13
CA THR A 89 -1.28 10.01 -4.99
C THR A 89 -2.04 8.68 -4.97
N VAL A 90 -1.33 7.56 -5.17
CA VAL A 90 -1.93 6.22 -5.10
C VAL A 90 -2.46 5.93 -3.71
N THR A 91 -1.71 6.28 -2.67
CA THR A 91 -2.10 6.03 -1.28
C THR A 91 -3.40 6.74 -0.90
N ILE A 92 -3.58 8.00 -1.33
CA ILE A 92 -4.81 8.75 -1.11
C ILE A 92 -5.99 8.10 -1.86
N VAL A 93 -5.81 7.79 -3.14
CA VAL A 93 -6.85 7.15 -3.96
C VAL A 93 -7.28 5.81 -3.35
N LEU A 94 -6.34 4.96 -2.97
CA LEU A 94 -6.63 3.68 -2.33
C LEU A 94 -7.30 3.84 -0.97
N THR A 95 -6.84 4.78 -0.14
CA THR A 95 -7.47 5.07 1.15
C THR A 95 -8.92 5.51 0.99
N VAL A 96 -9.22 6.36 0.00
CA VAL A 96 -10.60 6.77 -0.31
C VAL A 96 -11.45 5.57 -0.74
N ILE A 97 -10.93 4.72 -1.64
CA ILE A 97 -11.63 3.50 -2.08
C ILE A 97 -11.90 2.58 -0.88
N ILE A 98 -10.92 2.36 -0.02
CA ILE A 98 -11.05 1.51 1.18
C ILE A 98 -12.11 2.10 2.14
N ALA A 99 -12.07 3.41 2.38
CA ALA A 99 -13.06 4.07 3.23
C ALA A 99 -14.49 3.89 2.69
N LEU A 100 -14.69 4.04 1.38
CA LEU A 100 -15.98 3.79 0.75
C LEU A 100 -16.42 2.33 0.91
N LEU A 101 -15.52 1.35 0.74
CA LEU A 101 -15.81 -0.07 0.92
C LEU A 101 -16.14 -0.47 2.37
N ILE A 102 -15.62 0.26 3.35
CA ILE A 102 -15.93 0.05 4.77
C ILE A 102 -17.30 0.63 5.11
N LEU A 103 -17.67 1.76 4.51
CA LEU A 103 -18.93 2.46 4.78
C LEU A 103 -20.15 1.87 4.07
N LEU A 104 -19.95 1.15 2.94
CA LEU A 104 -21.00 0.45 2.19
C LEU A 104 -21.46 -0.85 2.87
#